data_AF-A0A1H9H1Q8-F1
#
_entry.id   AF-A0A1H9H1Q8-F1
#
_cell.length_a   1.000
_cell.length_b   1.000
_cell.length_c   1.000
_cell.angle_alpha   90.00
_cell.angle_beta   90.00
_cell.angle_gamma   90.00
#
_symmetry.space_group_name_H-M   'P 1'
#
loop_
_entity.id
_entity.type
_entity.pdbx_description
1 polymer ?
#
loop_
_entity_poly.entity_id
_entity_poly.type
_entity_poly.pdbx_seq_one_letter_code
_entity_poly.pdbx_strand_id
1 'polypeptide(L)'
;MDPRDTTGHEEYSFACMHCGHGWERAYEIRHHTDLDGRPFVTYHDPVDGGRVPSPLTRPVCPNCESHVVRIMRAGQVYTTEHALPQE
;
A
#
# COMPACT_ATOMS: atom_id res chain seq x y z
N MET A 1 10.31 -14.97 21.13
CA MET A 1 9.79 -13.74 20.51
C MET A 1 10.45 -12.57 21.22
N ASP A 2 11.29 -11.82 20.52
CA ASP A 2 11.86 -10.59 21.04
C ASP A 2 10.77 -9.50 20.99
N PRO A 3 10.45 -8.80 22.10
CA PRO A 3 9.38 -7.80 22.14
C PRO A 3 9.68 -6.51 21.34
N ARG A 4 10.82 -6.46 20.61
CA ARG A 4 11.23 -5.31 19.79
C ARG A 4 10.86 -5.45 18.30
N ASP A 5 10.37 -6.62 17.86
CA ASP A 5 9.83 -6.82 16.52
C ASP A 5 8.29 -6.95 16.60
N THR A 6 7.63 -5.80 16.57
CA THR A 6 6.17 -5.76 16.50
C THR A 6 5.76 -5.71 15.04
N THR A 7 4.98 -6.69 14.61
CA THR A 7 4.32 -6.67 13.30
C THR A 7 2.96 -6.00 13.44
N GLY A 8 2.76 -4.88 12.74
CA GLY A 8 1.47 -4.23 12.56
C GLY A 8 0.80 -4.71 11.27
N HIS A 9 -0.53 -4.66 11.23
CA HIS A 9 -1.30 -4.82 10.00
C HIS A 9 -1.94 -3.48 9.66
N GLU A 10 -1.66 -2.96 8.48
CA GLU A 10 -2.25 -1.70 8.01
C GLU A 10 -2.83 -1.88 6.61
N GLU A 11 -4.02 -1.33 6.43
CA GLU A 11 -4.71 -1.28 5.15
C GLU A 11 -4.57 0.13 4.58
N TYR A 12 -4.26 0.22 3.29
CA TYR A 12 -4.17 1.49 2.59
C TYR A 12 -5.07 1.48 1.37
N SER A 13 -5.71 2.62 1.16
CA SER A 13 -6.53 2.91 -0.01
C SER A 13 -5.71 3.76 -0.98
N PHE A 14 -5.70 3.37 -2.26
CA PHE A 14 -4.95 4.04 -3.31
C PHE A 14 -5.88 4.50 -4.42
N ALA A 15 -5.55 5.62 -5.05
CA ALA A 15 -6.23 6.11 -6.24
C ALA A 15 -5.20 6.58 -7.28
N CYS A 16 -5.28 6.03 -8.49
CA CYS A 16 -4.47 6.47 -9.61
C CYS A 16 -5.03 7.78 -10.18
N MET A 17 -4.24 8.84 -10.15
CA MET A 17 -4.63 10.14 -10.71
C MET A 17 -4.47 10.18 -12.24
N HIS A 18 -3.91 9.14 -12.85
CA HIS A 18 -3.77 9.03 -14.30
C HIS A 18 -4.98 8.37 -14.96
N CYS A 19 -5.44 7.22 -14.45
CA CYS A 19 -6.56 6.47 -15.04
C CYS A 19 -7.81 6.39 -14.16
N GLY A 20 -7.80 6.95 -12.93
CA GLY A 20 -8.93 6.94 -12.01
C GLY A 20 -9.14 5.62 -11.24
N HIS A 21 -8.32 4.59 -11.49
CA HIS A 21 -8.45 3.30 -10.79
C HIS A 21 -8.13 3.43 -9.29
N GLY A 22 -9.09 3.02 -8.45
CA GLY A 22 -8.93 2.91 -7.01
C GLY A 22 -8.79 1.46 -6.57
N TRP A 23 -7.91 1.19 -5.62
CA TRP A 23 -7.75 -0.15 -5.04
C TRP A 23 -7.32 -0.07 -3.58
N GLU A 24 -7.54 -1.16 -2.85
CA GLU A 24 -7.11 -1.29 -1.46
C GLU A 24 -6.15 -2.47 -1.33
N ARG A 25 -5.16 -2.32 -0.45
CA ARG A 25 -4.29 -3.43 -0.07
C ARG A 25 -3.93 -3.39 1.40
N ALA A 26 -3.93 -4.58 1.98
CA ALA A 26 -3.37 -4.87 3.29
C ALA A 26 -1.86 -5.10 3.20
N TYR A 27 -1.14 -4.66 4.22
CA TYR A 27 0.29 -4.88 4.36
C TYR A 27 0.64 -5.30 5.79
N GLU A 28 1.58 -6.23 5.91
CA GLU A 28 2.26 -6.48 7.17
C GLU A 28 3.45 -5.53 7.29
N ILE A 29 3.49 -4.76 8.38
CA ILE A 29 4.54 -3.77 8.65
C ILE A 29 5.35 -4.26 9.85
N ARG A 30 6.58 -4.68 9.58
CA ARG A 30 7.50 -5.14 10.62
C ARG A 30 8.37 -3.98 11.08
N HIS A 31 8.38 -3.74 12.38
CA HIS A 31 9.18 -2.71 13.02
C HIS A 31 10.51 -3.29 13.47
N HIS A 32 11.60 -2.72 12.97
CA HIS A 32 12.95 -3.15 13.24
C HIS A 32 13.73 -2.02 13.92
N THR A 33 14.83 -2.38 14.55
CA THR A 33 15.85 -1.45 15.02
C THR A 33 17.18 -1.85 14.41
N ASP A 34 17.87 -0.91 13.77
CA ASP A 34 19.17 -1.17 13.16
C ASP A 34 20.30 -1.27 14.22
N LEU A 35 21.52 -1.57 13.78
CA LEU A 35 22.69 -1.74 14.68
C LEU A 35 23.07 -0.43 15.38
N ASP A 36 22.79 0.72 14.80
CA ASP A 36 22.95 2.06 15.38
C ASP A 36 21.77 2.44 16.32
N GLY A 37 20.80 1.55 16.51
CA GLY A 37 19.65 1.79 17.37
C GLY A 37 18.54 2.63 16.72
N ARG A 38 18.55 2.84 15.40
CA ARG A 38 17.54 3.64 14.70
C ARG A 38 16.38 2.74 14.27
N PRO A 39 15.13 3.16 14.53
CA PRO A 39 13.97 2.40 14.10
C PRO A 39 13.80 2.48 12.57
N PHE A 40 13.44 1.36 11.95
CA PHE A 40 13.03 1.32 10.55
C PHE A 40 11.91 0.29 10.36
N VAL A 41 11.18 0.38 9.24
CA VAL A 41 10.06 -0.52 8.94
C VAL A 41 10.27 -1.25 7.61
N THR A 42 9.76 -2.47 7.51
CA THR A 42 9.67 -3.21 6.26
C THR A 42 8.22 -3.59 5.98
N TYR A 43 7.83 -3.46 4.72
CA TYR A 43 6.49 -3.80 4.23
C TYR A 43 6.51 -5.18 3.58
N HIS A 44 5.52 -5.99 3.88
CA HIS A 44 5.38 -7.35 3.37
C HIS A 44 3.97 -7.57 2.82
N ASP A 45 3.88 -8.39 1.78
CA ASP A 45 2.60 -8.89 1.28
C ASP A 45 2.01 -9.88 2.30
N PRO A 46 0.76 -9.71 2.76
CA PRO A 46 0.17 -10.56 3.79
C PRO A 46 -0.18 -11.98 3.29
N VAL A 47 -0.19 -12.21 1.97
CA VAL A 47 -0.52 -13.51 1.38
C VAL A 47 0.74 -14.34 1.21
N ASP A 48 1.79 -13.77 0.60
CA ASP A 48 3.04 -14.50 0.33
C ASP A 48 4.16 -14.24 1.37
N GLY A 49 4.01 -13.22 2.22
CA GLY A 49 5.00 -12.81 3.24
C GLY A 49 6.24 -12.13 2.65
N GLY A 50 6.32 -12.01 1.33
CA GLY A 50 7.42 -11.43 0.58
C GLY A 50 7.55 -9.94 0.83
N ARG A 51 8.80 -9.48 0.92
CA ARG A 51 9.10 -8.07 1.11
C ARG A 51 8.74 -7.28 -0.15
N VAL A 52 7.92 -6.25 0.01
CA VAL A 52 7.53 -5.34 -1.06
C VAL A 52 8.20 -3.97 -0.88
N PRO A 53 8.33 -3.17 -1.95
CA PRO A 53 8.68 -1.76 -1.82
C PRO A 53 7.70 -1.04 -0.91
N SER A 54 8.17 0.03 -0.25
CA SER A 54 7.28 0.83 0.61
C SER A 54 6.15 1.43 -0.23
N PRO A 55 4.88 1.08 0.05
CA PRO A 55 3.73 1.58 -0.70
C PRO A 55 3.57 3.09 -0.52
N LEU A 56 4.15 3.66 0.54
CA LEU A 56 4.12 5.09 0.84
C LEU A 56 5.05 5.93 -0.02
N THR A 57 6.12 5.33 -0.55
CA THR A 57 7.15 6.07 -1.31
C THR A 57 7.17 5.72 -2.79
N ARG A 58 6.72 4.52 -3.16
CA ARG A 58 6.72 4.05 -4.56
C ARG A 58 5.44 3.27 -4.91
N PRO A 59 4.26 3.89 -4.79
CA PRO A 59 3.03 3.26 -5.27
C PRO A 59 3.02 3.20 -6.81
N VAL A 60 2.64 2.04 -7.37
CA VAL A 60 2.49 1.83 -8.82
C VAL A 60 1.06 1.37 -9.07
N CYS A 61 0.38 2.00 -10.02
CA CYS A 61 -0.97 1.61 -10.41
C CYS A 61 -0.94 0.23 -11.09
N PRO A 62 -1.66 -0.80 -10.59
CA PRO A 62 -1.67 -2.12 -11.22
C PRO A 62 -2.42 -2.15 -12.56
N ASN A 63 -3.21 -1.12 -12.88
CA ASN A 63 -4.00 -1.03 -14.11
C ASN A 63 -3.28 -0.32 -15.27
N CYS A 64 -2.40 0.64 -14.99
CA CYS A 64 -1.76 1.47 -16.02
C CYS A 64 -0.27 1.78 -15.76
N GLU A 65 0.31 1.18 -14.72
CA GLU A 65 1.74 1.28 -14.35
C GLU A 65 2.23 2.70 -13.99
N SER A 66 1.32 3.68 -13.95
CA SER A 66 1.63 5.04 -13.54
C SER A 66 2.01 5.14 -12.05
N HIS A 67 2.97 6.00 -11.74
CA HIS A 67 3.39 6.33 -10.37
C HIS A 67 2.64 7.53 -9.78
N VAL A 68 1.70 8.13 -10.53
CA VAL A 68 0.90 9.27 -10.04
C VAL A 68 -0.28 8.76 -9.22
N VAL A 69 0.04 8.17 -8.07
CA VAL A 69 -0.93 7.51 -7.18
C VAL A 69 -1.04 8.28 -5.88
N ARG A 70 -2.27 8.54 -5.44
CA ARG A 70 -2.57 9.14 -4.13
C ARG A 70 -2.91 8.05 -3.12
N ILE A 71 -2.37 8.20 -1.91
CA ILE A 71 -2.60 7.30 -0.78
C ILE A 71 -3.58 7.97 0.18
N MET A 72 -4.56 7.21 0.63
CA MET A 72 -5.60 7.63 1.57
C MET A 72 -5.58 6.69 2.78
N ARG A 73 -6.14 7.14 3.92
CA ARG A 73 -6.40 6.21 5.04
C ARG A 73 -7.41 5.15 4.60
N ALA A 74 -7.27 3.94 5.16
CA ALA A 74 -8.18 2.82 4.95
C ALA A 74 -9.66 3.25 5.00
N GLY A 75 -10.48 2.70 4.10
CA GLY A 75 -11.93 2.90 4.08
C GLY A 75 -12.43 4.02 3.17
N GLN A 76 -11.64 4.48 2.20
CA GLN A 76 -12.10 5.47 1.23
C GLN A 76 -11.58 5.20 -0.20
N VAL A 77 -12.02 4.10 -0.82
CA VAL A 77 -12.02 3.98 -2.28
C VAL A 77 -13.44 4.09 -2.82
N TYR A 78 -13.72 5.14 -3.57
CA TYR A 78 -14.86 5.17 -4.47
C TYR A 78 -14.38 4.64 -5.82
N THR A 79 -14.80 3.43 -6.18
CA THR A 79 -14.64 2.93 -7.54
C THR A 79 -15.50 3.80 -8.45
N THR A 80 -14.88 4.64 -9.28
CA THR A 80 -15.61 5.26 -10.39
C THR A 80 -15.58 4.24 -11.52
N GLU A 81 -16.57 3.35 -11.54
CA GLU A 81 -16.86 2.55 -12.71
C GLU A 81 -17.12 3.52 -13.86
N HIS A 82 -16.33 3.42 -14.92
CA HIS A 82 -16.58 4.13 -16.17
C HIS A 82 -18.02 3.85 -16.61
N ALA A 83 -18.91 4.84 -16.45
CA ALA A 83 -20.17 4.86 -17.14
C ALA A 83 -19.87 4.98 -18.63
N LEU A 84 -19.86 3.85 -19.34
CA LEU A 84 -19.97 3.86 -20.79
C LEU A 84 -21.33 4.47 -21.13
N PRO A 85 -21.40 5.54 -21.95
CA PRO A 85 -22.69 5.99 -22.46
C PRO A 85 -23.33 4.86 -23.26
N GLN A 86 -24.60 4.59 -22.93
CA GLN A 86 -25.47 3.67 -23.65
C GLN A 86 -25.82 4.30 -25.00
N GLU A 87 -25.73 3.52 -26.09
CA GLU A 87 -26.39 3.80 -27.36
C GLU A 87 -27.72 3.05 -27.44
#